data_AF-A0A5D0V0H8-F1
#
_entry.id   AF-A0A5D0V0H8-F1
#
_cell.length_a   1.000
_cell.length_b   1.000
_cell.length_c   1.000
_cell.angle_alpha   90.00
_cell.angle_beta   90.00
_cell.angle_gamma   90.00
#
_symmetry.space_group_name_H-M   'P 1'
#
loop_
_entity.id
_entity.type
_entity.pdbx_description
1 polymer ?
#
loop_
_entity_poly.entity_id
_entity_poly.type
_entity_poly.pdbx_seq_one_letter_code
_entity_poly.pdbx_strand_id
1 'polypeptide(L)'
;MSGKVPLGEGETLRTACARAVLRTGVDEGTGEVLSQAVLAQRIGWCADLVAGMVSDLLAERWNPADVDVLASGVDAGGRKLPSNAWMALRRLGWTVAPPEGVRVNDRIVRMAQEQAGRALRSASWRAGLTAGVLATWPADPRQRTAQEWEQVRKAVPGGEHLPSSIIKSRTRQAARFLAVNGRLPVDVFELEGVPRV
;
A
#
# COMPACT_ATOMS: atom_id res chain seq x y z
N MET A 1 19.80 5.41 -21.73
CA MET A 1 19.95 4.23 -20.85
C MET A 1 18.83 4.26 -19.81
N SER A 2 17.96 3.25 -19.80
CA SER A 2 16.93 3.13 -18.76
C SER A 2 17.62 2.72 -17.46
N GLY A 3 17.71 3.61 -16.47
CA GLY A 3 18.30 3.35 -15.15
C GLY A 3 17.49 2.41 -14.26
N LYS A 4 16.83 1.41 -14.87
CA LYS A 4 16.08 0.39 -14.16
C LYS A 4 17.06 -0.68 -13.66
N VAL A 5 16.96 -0.99 -12.38
CA VAL A 5 17.69 -2.11 -11.78
C VAL A 5 17.26 -3.40 -12.49
N PRO A 6 18.19 -4.21 -13.02
CA PRO A 6 17.86 -5.52 -13.57
C PRO A 6 17.33 -6.41 -12.45
N LEU A 7 16.18 -7.05 -12.70
CA LEU A 7 15.51 -7.97 -11.78
C LEU A 7 15.59 -9.38 -12.34
N GLY A 8 15.84 -10.36 -11.48
CA GLY A 8 15.72 -11.80 -11.78
C GLY A 8 14.27 -12.26 -11.90
N GLU A 9 14.09 -13.51 -12.32
CA GLU A 9 12.77 -14.16 -12.39
C GLU A 9 12.15 -14.21 -10.97
N GLY A 10 10.92 -13.69 -10.83
CA GLY A 10 10.22 -13.60 -9.54
C GLY A 10 10.61 -12.40 -8.66
N GLU A 11 11.59 -11.58 -9.04
CA GLU A 11 11.99 -10.41 -8.24
C GLU A 11 11.09 -9.19 -8.51
N THR A 12 10.90 -8.35 -7.48
CA THR A 12 10.11 -7.11 -7.57
C THR A 12 10.88 -5.93 -6.99
N LEU A 13 11.01 -4.84 -7.77
CA LEU A 13 11.62 -3.59 -7.33
C LEU A 13 10.77 -2.94 -6.22
N ARG A 14 11.38 -2.67 -5.05
CA ARG A 14 10.80 -1.81 -4.03
C ARG A 14 11.44 -0.43 -4.06
N THR A 15 10.64 0.59 -4.37
CA THR A 15 11.07 2.00 -4.25
C THR A 15 10.68 2.50 -2.86
N ALA A 16 11.64 3.03 -2.10
CA ALA A 16 11.36 3.79 -0.88
C ALA A 16 11.25 5.28 -1.20
N CYS A 17 10.40 6.01 -0.47
CA CYS A 17 10.39 7.47 -0.55
C CYS A 17 11.62 8.04 0.16
N ALA A 18 12.29 9.00 -0.48
CA ALA A 18 13.36 9.77 0.16
C ALA A 18 12.75 10.91 0.99
N ARG A 19 13.27 11.13 2.20
CA ARG A 19 12.97 12.34 2.98
C ARG A 19 13.80 13.49 2.41
N ALA A 20 13.14 14.58 2.04
CA ALA A 20 13.79 15.79 1.57
C ALA A 20 13.50 16.95 2.51
N VAL A 21 14.47 17.85 2.68
CA VAL A 21 14.30 19.08 3.44
C VAL A 21 13.87 20.20 2.50
N LEU A 22 12.74 20.82 2.78
CA LEU A 22 12.30 22.04 2.10
C LEU A 22 12.91 23.23 2.85
N ARG A 23 13.71 24.04 2.14
CA ARG A 23 14.52 25.12 2.74
C ARG A 23 13.90 26.50 2.59
N THR A 24 13.20 26.74 1.48
CA THR A 24 12.60 28.03 1.15
C THR A 24 11.43 27.84 0.20
N GLY A 25 10.57 28.85 0.11
CA GLY A 25 9.49 28.94 -0.86
C GLY A 25 9.28 30.41 -1.21
N VAL A 26 8.70 30.67 -2.38
CA VAL A 26 8.39 32.01 -2.86
C VAL A 26 6.90 32.05 -3.17
N ASP A 27 6.22 33.12 -2.79
CA ASP A 27 4.84 33.34 -3.21
C ASP A 27 4.81 33.66 -4.70
N GLU A 28 4.05 32.90 -5.48
CA GLU A 28 4.01 33.05 -6.94
C GLU A 28 3.40 34.39 -7.38
N GLY A 29 2.49 34.96 -6.59
CA GLY A 29 1.82 36.22 -6.91
C GLY A 29 2.65 37.45 -6.56
N THR A 30 3.36 37.44 -5.43
CA THR A 30 4.13 38.61 -4.95
C THR A 30 5.63 38.51 -5.23
N GLY A 31 6.16 37.31 -5.47
CA GLY A 31 7.60 37.07 -5.57
C GLY A 31 8.34 37.11 -4.24
N GLU A 32 7.63 37.28 -3.12
CA GLU A 32 8.24 37.37 -1.78
C GLU A 32 8.63 36.00 -1.25
N VAL A 33 9.76 35.94 -0.54
CA VAL A 33 10.20 34.74 0.16
C VAL A 33 9.26 34.46 1.33
N LEU A 34 8.73 33.25 1.38
CA LEU A 34 7.87 32.80 2.46
C LEU A 34 8.68 32.64 3.76
N SER A 35 8.10 33.09 4.87
CA SER A 35 8.60 32.69 6.18
C SER A 35 8.50 31.18 6.37
N GLN A 36 9.36 30.61 7.21
CA GLN A 36 9.35 29.16 7.48
C GLN A 36 8.00 28.67 8.02
N ALA A 37 7.32 29.49 8.83
CA ALA A 37 6.00 29.15 9.38
C ALA A 37 4.93 29.07 8.28
N VAL A 38 4.90 30.04 7.36
CA VAL A 38 3.95 30.03 6.23
C VAL A 38 4.27 28.89 5.27
N LEU A 39 5.55 28.64 5.00
CA LEU A 39 5.97 27.50 4.17
C LEU A 39 5.47 26.17 4.77
N ALA A 40 5.73 25.94 6.06
CA ALA A 40 5.29 24.73 6.75
C ALA A 40 3.77 24.58 6.74
N GLN A 41 3.01 25.67 6.96
CA GLN A 41 1.56 25.66 6.89
C GLN A 41 1.05 25.26 5.50
N ARG A 42 1.57 25.87 4.43
CA ARG A 42 1.14 25.59 3.05
C ARG A 42 1.46 24.16 2.63
N ILE A 43 2.64 23.65 3.02
CA ILE A 43 3.03 22.26 2.74
C ILE A 43 2.19 21.28 3.55
N GLY A 44 1.96 21.55 4.84
CA GLY A 44 1.12 20.73 5.70
C GLY A 44 -0.29 20.60 5.14
N TRP A 45 -0.91 21.72 4.77
CA TRP A 45 -2.21 21.71 4.12
C TRP A 45 -2.23 20.89 2.82
N CYS A 46 -1.19 21.01 1.99
CA CYS A 46 -1.07 20.23 0.75
C CYS A 46 -0.89 18.72 1.02
N ALA A 47 -0.12 18.36 2.04
CA ALA A 47 0.06 16.99 2.48
C ALA A 47 -1.26 16.40 3.01
N ASP A 48 -2.00 17.15 3.82
CA ASP A 48 -3.30 16.76 4.35
C ASP A 48 -4.34 16.59 3.22
N LEU A 49 -4.32 17.47 2.22
CA LEU A 49 -5.17 17.35 1.03
C LEU A 49 -4.89 16.05 0.27
N VAL A 50 -3.61 15.71 0.07
CA VAL A 50 -3.22 14.45 -0.58
C VAL A 50 -3.60 13.25 0.29
N ALA A 51 -3.35 13.30 1.60
CA ALA A 51 -3.69 12.24 2.54
C ALA A 51 -5.21 11.97 2.60
N GLY A 52 -6.04 13.02 2.54
CA GLY A 52 -7.49 12.91 2.45
C GLY A 52 -7.93 12.16 1.18
N MET A 53 -7.47 12.61 0.00
CA MET A 53 -7.79 11.94 -1.27
C MET A 53 -7.29 10.48 -1.32
N VAL A 54 -6.14 10.18 -0.71
CA VAL A 54 -5.63 8.81 -0.59
C VAL A 54 -6.54 7.98 0.31
N SER A 55 -6.93 8.53 1.46
CA SER A 55 -7.78 7.85 2.43
C SER A 55 -9.14 7.49 1.84
N ASP A 56 -9.75 8.41 1.09
CA ASP A 56 -11.05 8.18 0.44
C ASP A 56 -10.95 7.03 -0.58
N LEU A 57 -9.94 7.07 -1.46
CA LEU A 57 -9.74 6.02 -2.45
C LEU A 57 -9.41 4.67 -1.80
N LEU A 58 -8.60 4.66 -0.74
CA LEU A 58 -8.33 3.44 0.00
C LEU A 58 -9.58 2.91 0.69
N ALA A 59 -10.39 3.75 1.31
CA ALA A 59 -11.64 3.33 1.92
C ALA A 59 -12.59 2.66 0.92
N GLU A 60 -12.65 3.18 -0.31
CA GLU A 60 -13.45 2.60 -1.39
C GLU A 60 -12.87 1.27 -1.91
N ARG A 61 -11.55 1.20 -2.11
CA ARG A 61 -10.88 0.11 -2.85
C ARG A 61 -10.18 -0.93 -1.98
N TRP A 62 -10.22 -0.80 -0.66
CA TRP A 62 -9.61 -1.73 0.28
C TRP A 62 -10.49 -2.96 0.50
N ASN A 63 -10.58 -3.80 -0.53
CA ASN A 63 -11.30 -5.07 -0.51
C ASN A 63 -10.60 -6.12 -1.39
N PRO A 64 -10.87 -7.42 -1.20
CA PRO A 64 -10.23 -8.49 -1.97
C PRO A 64 -10.38 -8.33 -3.48
N ALA A 65 -11.60 -8.05 -3.95
CA ALA A 65 -11.92 -8.02 -5.38
C ALA A 65 -11.13 -6.94 -6.12
N ASP A 66 -11.07 -5.72 -5.58
CA ASP A 66 -10.32 -4.63 -6.18
C ASP A 66 -8.80 -4.89 -6.12
N VAL A 67 -8.27 -5.39 -5.00
CA VAL A 67 -6.85 -5.74 -4.93
C VAL A 67 -6.49 -6.84 -5.93
N ASP A 68 -7.37 -7.83 -6.15
CA ASP A 68 -7.16 -8.88 -7.14
C ASP A 68 -7.18 -8.35 -8.57
N VAL A 69 -8.09 -7.42 -8.89
CA VAL A 69 -8.08 -6.70 -10.18
C VAL A 69 -6.74 -6.01 -10.40
N LEU A 70 -6.23 -5.29 -9.41
CA LEU A 70 -4.94 -4.60 -9.52
C LEU A 70 -3.76 -5.56 -9.61
N ALA A 71 -3.82 -6.69 -8.88
CA ALA A 71 -2.78 -7.72 -8.85
C ALA A 71 -2.72 -8.56 -10.13
N SER A 72 -3.85 -8.73 -10.83
CA SER A 72 -3.92 -9.42 -12.14
C SER A 72 -2.97 -8.82 -13.18
N GLY A 73 -2.62 -7.54 -13.01
CA GLY A 73 -1.70 -6.85 -13.90
C GLY A 73 -2.27 -6.54 -15.28
N VAL A 74 -3.58 -6.73 -15.49
CA VAL A 74 -4.29 -6.39 -16.74
C VAL A 74 -5.58 -5.62 -16.45
N ASP A 75 -6.06 -4.84 -17.41
CA ASP A 75 -7.41 -4.25 -17.35
C ASP A 75 -8.47 -5.24 -17.87
N ALA A 76 -9.75 -4.84 -17.81
CA ALA A 76 -10.86 -5.67 -18.29
C ALA A 76 -10.77 -6.02 -19.79
N GLY A 77 -9.98 -5.28 -20.58
CA GLY A 77 -9.70 -5.56 -21.98
C GLY A 77 -8.43 -6.39 -22.21
N GLY A 78 -7.83 -6.97 -21.16
CA GLY A 78 -6.62 -7.77 -21.23
C GLY A 78 -5.33 -6.97 -21.43
N ARG A 79 -5.37 -5.63 -21.38
CA ARG A 79 -4.18 -4.81 -21.58
C ARG A 79 -3.39 -4.71 -20.28
N LYS A 80 -2.09 -4.98 -20.37
CA LYS A 80 -1.16 -4.88 -19.23
C LYS A 80 -1.27 -3.53 -18.51
N LEU A 81 -1.36 -3.53 -17.19
CA LEU A 81 -1.34 -2.33 -16.37
C LEU A 81 0.05 -1.66 -16.39
N PRO A 82 0.14 -0.33 -16.45
CA PRO A 82 1.41 0.38 -16.38
C PRO A 82 2.15 0.16 -15.05
N SER A 83 3.48 0.28 -15.07
CA SER A 83 4.30 0.14 -13.85
C SER A 83 4.08 1.27 -12.84
N ASN A 84 3.77 2.49 -13.29
CA ASN A 84 3.43 3.60 -12.39
C ASN A 84 2.02 3.38 -11.85
N ALA A 85 1.86 3.45 -10.52
CA ALA A 85 0.60 3.13 -9.87
C ALA A 85 -0.50 4.11 -10.30
N TRP A 86 -0.21 5.41 -10.39
CA TRP A 86 -1.21 6.41 -10.80
C TRP A 86 -1.77 6.15 -12.21
N MET A 87 -0.93 5.65 -13.13
CA MET A 87 -1.36 5.33 -14.49
C MET A 87 -2.21 4.06 -14.52
N ALA A 88 -1.90 3.07 -13.67
CA ALA A 88 -2.70 1.86 -13.55
C ALA A 88 -4.07 2.16 -12.96
N LEU A 89 -4.17 3.00 -11.94
CA LEU A 89 -5.46 3.43 -11.40
C LEU A 89 -6.31 4.12 -12.47
N ARG A 90 -5.73 5.06 -13.23
CA ARG A 90 -6.43 5.71 -14.36
C ARG A 90 -6.88 4.71 -15.42
N ARG A 91 -6.07 3.69 -15.73
CA ARG A 91 -6.44 2.64 -16.68
C ARG A 91 -7.61 1.79 -16.18
N LEU A 92 -7.69 1.58 -14.87
CA LEU A 92 -8.81 0.89 -14.21
C LEU A 92 -10.03 1.80 -13.98
N GLY A 93 -9.95 3.08 -14.36
CA GLY A 93 -11.01 4.06 -14.09
C GLY A 93 -11.12 4.46 -12.62
N TRP A 94 -10.15 4.12 -11.77
CA TRP A 94 -10.13 4.50 -10.37
C TRP A 94 -9.53 5.90 -10.23
N THR A 95 -10.39 6.87 -9.97
CA THR A 95 -10.04 8.28 -9.91
C THR A 95 -10.02 8.78 -8.46
N VAL A 96 -9.44 9.96 -8.26
CA VAL A 96 -9.56 10.73 -7.02
C VAL A 96 -9.94 12.14 -7.40
N ALA A 97 -10.74 12.79 -6.55
CA ALA A 97 -11.13 14.17 -6.72
C ALA A 97 -10.72 14.97 -5.47
N PRO A 98 -10.28 16.23 -5.63
CA PRO A 98 -10.12 17.11 -4.48
C PRO A 98 -11.48 17.38 -3.82
N PRO A 99 -11.50 17.80 -2.54
CA PRO A 99 -12.71 18.27 -1.89
C PRO A 99 -13.39 19.39 -2.67
N GLU A 100 -14.71 19.52 -2.48
CA GLU A 100 -15.51 20.56 -3.15
C GLU A 100 -14.91 21.96 -2.92
N GLY A 101 -14.88 22.77 -3.98
CA GLY A 101 -14.32 24.13 -3.96
C GLY A 101 -12.79 24.19 -4.02
N VAL A 102 -12.07 23.07 -3.94
CA VAL A 102 -10.61 23.03 -4.04
C VAL A 102 -10.17 22.75 -5.47
N ARG A 103 -9.44 23.69 -6.07
CA ARG A 103 -8.80 23.50 -7.37
C ARG A 103 -7.35 23.06 -7.19
N VAL A 104 -7.00 21.93 -7.78
CA VAL A 104 -5.62 21.41 -7.78
C VAL A 104 -5.12 21.20 -9.20
N ASN A 105 -3.80 21.20 -9.37
CA ASN A 105 -3.20 20.75 -10.62
C ASN A 105 -3.15 19.21 -10.68
N ASP A 106 -2.99 18.67 -11.88
CA ASP A 106 -2.96 17.23 -12.11
C ASP A 106 -1.81 16.52 -11.34
N ARG A 107 -0.74 17.24 -10.98
CA ARG A 107 0.36 16.68 -10.18
C ARG A 107 -0.09 16.24 -8.79
N ILE A 108 -0.95 17.03 -8.13
CA ILE A 108 -1.50 16.69 -6.81
C ILE A 108 -2.39 15.45 -6.89
N VAL A 109 -3.24 15.36 -7.92
CA VAL A 109 -4.05 14.17 -8.21
C VAL A 109 -3.16 12.94 -8.43
N ARG A 110 -2.10 13.07 -9.25
CA ARG A 110 -1.16 11.96 -9.49
C ARG A 110 -0.43 11.53 -8.22
N MET A 111 -0.09 12.44 -7.31
CA MET A 111 0.53 12.09 -6.03
C MET A 111 -0.39 11.21 -5.19
N ALA A 112 -1.66 11.59 -5.06
CA ALA A 112 -2.64 10.79 -4.34
C ALA A 112 -2.85 9.42 -4.99
N GLN A 113 -3.03 9.39 -6.31
CA GLN A 113 -3.17 8.13 -7.06
C GLN A 113 -1.94 7.22 -6.94
N GLU A 114 -0.73 7.78 -7.03
CA GLU A 114 0.50 7.00 -6.91
C GLU A 114 0.62 6.39 -5.52
N GLN A 115 0.33 7.18 -4.48
CA GLN A 115 0.41 6.73 -3.10
C GLN A 115 -0.63 5.65 -2.77
N ALA A 116 -1.91 5.90 -3.10
CA ALA A 116 -2.98 4.92 -2.91
C ALA A 116 -2.74 3.64 -3.71
N GLY A 117 -2.35 3.75 -4.99
CA GLY A 117 -2.11 2.59 -5.83
C GLY A 117 -0.92 1.75 -5.38
N ARG A 118 0.13 2.35 -4.81
CA ARG A 118 1.24 1.59 -4.17
C ARG A 118 0.77 0.86 -2.93
N ALA A 119 -0.05 1.50 -2.09
CA ALA A 119 -0.63 0.87 -0.91
C ALA A 119 -1.50 -0.35 -1.30
N LEU A 120 -2.37 -0.21 -2.30
CA LEU A 120 -3.20 -1.30 -2.83
C LEU A 120 -2.36 -2.43 -3.45
N ARG A 121 -1.34 -2.13 -4.28
CA ARG A 121 -0.47 -3.17 -4.84
C ARG A 121 0.26 -3.97 -3.76
N SER A 122 0.71 -3.28 -2.72
CA SER A 122 1.38 -3.94 -1.61
C SER A 122 0.42 -4.82 -0.78
N ALA A 123 -0.90 -4.59 -0.88
CA ALA A 123 -1.91 -5.37 -0.18
C ALA A 123 -2.00 -6.80 -0.71
N SER A 124 -1.85 -7.02 -2.03
CA SER A 124 -1.91 -8.37 -2.62
C SER A 124 -0.85 -9.32 -2.00
N TRP A 125 0.38 -8.85 -1.84
CA TRP A 125 1.42 -9.63 -1.14
C TRP A 125 1.05 -9.89 0.33
N ARG A 126 0.50 -8.90 1.03
CA ARG A 126 0.05 -9.08 2.42
C ARG A 126 -1.15 -10.03 2.52
N ALA A 127 -2.03 -10.05 1.52
CA ALA A 127 -3.15 -10.97 1.42
C ALA A 127 -2.64 -12.41 1.28
N GLY A 128 -1.71 -12.68 0.36
CA GLY A 128 -1.08 -14.00 0.22
C GLY A 128 -0.37 -14.47 1.49
N LEU A 129 0.39 -13.59 2.15
CA LEU A 129 1.01 -13.89 3.45
C LEU A 129 -0.03 -14.21 4.53
N THR A 130 -1.11 -13.43 4.60
CA THR A 130 -2.16 -13.62 5.60
C THR A 130 -2.91 -14.92 5.34
N ALA A 131 -3.33 -15.18 4.10
CA ALA A 131 -4.00 -16.40 3.70
C ALA A 131 -3.17 -17.65 4.04
N GLY A 132 -1.88 -17.68 3.68
CA GLY A 132 -1.00 -18.80 4.01
C GLY A 132 -0.84 -19.02 5.52
N VAL A 133 -0.71 -17.94 6.31
CA VAL A 133 -0.63 -18.03 7.78
C VAL A 133 -1.92 -18.57 8.40
N LEU A 134 -3.08 -18.13 7.90
CA LEU A 134 -4.39 -18.55 8.41
C LEU A 134 -4.71 -20.00 8.03
N ALA A 135 -4.38 -20.40 6.79
CA ALA A 135 -4.58 -21.77 6.31
C ALA A 135 -3.73 -22.79 7.08
N THR A 136 -2.59 -22.38 7.62
CA THR A 136 -1.68 -23.23 8.42
C THR A 136 -1.59 -22.72 9.86
N TRP A 137 -2.73 -22.37 10.45
CA TRP A 137 -2.77 -21.85 11.82
C TRP A 137 -2.16 -22.88 12.79
N PRO A 138 -1.15 -22.49 13.59
CA PRO A 138 -0.45 -23.44 14.46
C PRO A 138 -1.27 -23.77 15.70
N ALA A 139 -0.91 -24.87 16.38
CA ALA A 139 -1.50 -25.23 17.66
C ALA A 139 -1.20 -24.18 18.75
N ASP A 140 0.02 -23.63 18.76
CA ASP A 140 0.40 -22.47 19.60
C ASP A 140 0.86 -21.30 18.71
N PRO A 141 0.14 -20.17 18.64
CA PRO A 141 0.56 -19.02 17.83
C PRO A 141 1.88 -18.37 18.31
N ARG A 142 2.38 -18.71 19.50
CA ARG A 142 3.69 -18.25 20.00
C ARG A 142 4.83 -19.12 19.50
N GLN A 143 4.57 -20.37 19.14
CA GLN A 143 5.59 -21.37 18.80
C GLN A 143 5.13 -22.29 17.69
N ARG A 144 5.97 -22.44 16.66
CA ARG A 144 5.76 -23.42 15.60
C ARG A 144 6.77 -24.54 15.73
N THR A 145 6.28 -25.77 15.61
CA THR A 145 7.08 -26.97 15.35
C THR A 145 7.78 -26.86 14.00
N ALA A 146 8.79 -27.72 13.75
CA ALA A 146 9.47 -27.77 12.46
C ALA A 146 8.50 -28.09 11.31
N GLN A 147 7.50 -28.95 11.54
CA GLN A 147 6.51 -29.31 10.54
C GLN A 147 5.55 -28.15 10.22
N GLU A 148 5.06 -27.42 11.22
CA GLU A 148 4.22 -26.23 11.01
C GLU A 148 5.01 -25.12 10.28
N TRP A 149 6.31 -25.01 10.53
CA TRP A 149 7.19 -24.11 9.78
C TRP A 149 7.27 -24.46 8.30
N GLU A 150 7.40 -25.74 7.98
CA GLU A 150 7.43 -26.21 6.60
C GLU A 150 6.07 -25.97 5.90
N GLN A 151 4.97 -26.26 6.60
CA GLN A 151 3.61 -26.04 6.09
C GLN A 151 3.35 -24.57 5.75
N VAL A 152 3.63 -23.65 6.69
CA VAL A 152 3.37 -22.22 6.45
C VAL A 152 4.24 -21.65 5.32
N ARG A 153 5.50 -22.13 5.17
CA ARG A 153 6.37 -21.68 4.08
C ARG A 153 5.86 -22.15 2.72
N LYS A 154 5.32 -23.35 2.63
CA LYS A 154 4.68 -23.85 1.39
C LYS A 154 3.37 -23.13 1.06
N ALA A 155 2.61 -22.71 2.08
CA ALA A 155 1.32 -22.06 1.90
C ALA A 155 1.43 -20.57 1.52
N VAL A 156 2.55 -19.91 1.82
CA VAL A 156 2.77 -18.49 1.52
C VAL A 156 3.49 -18.36 0.17
N PRO A 157 3.01 -17.52 -0.76
CA PRO A 157 3.73 -17.24 -2.01
C PRO A 157 5.16 -16.71 -1.75
N GLY A 158 6.17 -17.44 -2.25
CA GLY A 158 7.60 -17.15 -2.01
C GLY A 158 8.04 -17.39 -0.56
N GLY A 159 7.27 -18.15 0.23
CA GLY A 159 7.48 -18.39 1.65
C GLY A 159 8.80 -19.08 1.98
N GLU A 160 9.36 -19.85 1.05
CA GLU A 160 10.68 -20.47 1.13
C GLU A 160 11.82 -19.45 1.32
N HIS A 161 11.63 -18.22 0.83
CA HIS A 161 12.60 -17.13 0.91
C HIS A 161 12.24 -16.09 1.98
N LEU A 162 11.09 -16.23 2.67
CA LEU A 162 10.66 -15.25 3.65
C LEU A 162 11.44 -15.38 4.96
N PRO A 163 11.93 -14.26 5.52
CA PRO A 163 12.43 -14.25 6.89
C PRO A 163 11.34 -14.71 7.86
N SER A 164 11.66 -15.64 8.76
CA SER A 164 10.70 -16.16 9.74
C SER A 164 10.08 -15.05 10.62
N SER A 165 10.77 -13.91 10.79
CA SER A 165 10.26 -12.73 11.50
C SER A 165 8.98 -12.15 10.87
N ILE A 166 8.84 -12.19 9.55
CA ILE A 166 7.67 -11.71 8.81
C ILE A 166 6.45 -12.60 9.12
N ILE A 167 6.62 -13.92 9.01
CA ILE A 167 5.57 -14.90 9.33
C ILE A 167 5.18 -14.81 10.81
N LYS A 168 6.17 -14.71 11.72
CA LYS A 168 5.91 -14.49 13.17
C LYS A 168 5.12 -13.22 13.40
N SER A 169 5.49 -12.11 12.75
CA SER A 169 4.78 -10.84 12.90
C SER A 169 3.32 -10.94 12.47
N ARG A 170 3.06 -11.55 11.30
CA ARG A 170 1.70 -11.77 10.81
C ARG A 170 0.89 -12.67 11.75
N THR A 171 1.50 -13.74 12.25
CA THR A 171 0.87 -14.66 13.21
C THR A 171 0.45 -13.92 14.48
N ARG A 172 1.31 -13.04 15.02
CA ARG A 172 0.98 -12.24 16.21
C ARG A 172 -0.17 -11.27 15.96
N GLN A 173 -0.25 -10.66 14.78
CA GLN A 173 -1.36 -9.78 14.42
C GLN A 173 -2.67 -10.56 14.40
N ALA A 174 -2.72 -11.71 13.73
CA ALA A 174 -3.89 -12.58 13.70
C ALA A 174 -4.25 -13.14 15.09
N ALA A 175 -3.25 -13.47 15.92
CA ALA A 175 -3.48 -13.92 17.29
C ALA A 175 -4.07 -12.81 18.18
N ARG A 176 -3.62 -11.56 18.00
CA ARG A 176 -4.22 -10.40 18.67
C ARG A 176 -5.67 -10.19 18.21
N PHE A 177 -5.94 -10.32 16.92
CA PHE A 177 -7.30 -10.26 16.39
C PHE A 177 -8.18 -11.36 17.01
N LEU A 178 -7.68 -12.60 17.07
CA LEU A 178 -8.38 -13.73 17.70
C LEU A 178 -8.69 -13.47 19.18
N ALA A 179 -7.75 -12.94 19.94
CA ALA A 179 -7.95 -12.63 21.35
C ALA A 179 -9.05 -11.58 21.58
N VAL A 180 -9.20 -10.62 20.66
CA VAL A 180 -10.22 -9.56 20.76
C VAL A 180 -11.58 -10.01 20.22
N ASN A 181 -11.61 -10.79 19.15
CA ASN A 181 -12.84 -11.09 18.39
C ASN A 181 -13.36 -12.53 18.59
N GLY A 182 -12.62 -13.40 19.28
CA GLY A 182 -13.00 -14.80 19.49
C GLY A 182 -12.92 -15.70 18.23
N ARG A 183 -12.48 -15.14 17.09
CA ARG A 183 -12.24 -15.86 15.83
C ARG A 183 -11.04 -15.29 15.09
N LEU A 184 -10.47 -16.09 14.18
CA LEU A 184 -9.48 -15.60 13.24
C LEU A 184 -10.09 -14.57 12.27
N PRO A 185 -9.28 -13.63 11.75
CA PRO A 185 -9.72 -12.77 10.66
C PRO A 185 -9.96 -13.61 9.41
N VAL A 186 -10.90 -13.19 8.56
CA VAL A 186 -11.18 -13.82 7.27
C VAL A 186 -10.02 -13.61 6.31
N ASP A 187 -9.46 -12.40 6.28
CA ASP A 187 -8.39 -12.00 5.38
C ASP A 187 -7.57 -10.82 5.93
N VAL A 188 -6.70 -10.26 5.08
CA VAL A 188 -5.88 -9.09 5.45
C VAL A 188 -6.71 -7.80 5.59
N PHE A 189 -7.83 -7.70 4.88
CA PHE A 189 -8.63 -6.47 4.85
C PHE A 189 -9.36 -6.28 6.17
N GLU A 190 -9.86 -7.37 6.74
CA GLU A 190 -10.39 -7.40 8.11
C GLU A 190 -9.28 -7.25 9.17
N LEU A 191 -8.13 -7.92 8.97
CA LEU A 191 -7.04 -7.91 9.95
C LEU A 191 -6.40 -6.53 10.13
N GLU A 192 -6.16 -5.79 9.03
CA GLU A 192 -5.44 -4.51 9.06
C GLU A 192 -6.39 -3.29 9.13
N GLY A 193 -7.62 -3.43 8.64
CA GLY A 193 -8.47 -2.28 8.31
C GLY A 193 -7.88 -1.43 7.19
N VAL A 194 -8.57 -0.33 6.84
CA VAL A 194 -8.09 0.59 5.80
C VAL A 194 -6.79 1.26 6.26
N PRO A 195 -5.69 1.22 5.48
CA PRO A 195 -4.43 1.83 5.85
C PRO A 195 -4.56 3.34 6.05
N ARG A 196 -3.87 3.86 7.06
CA ARG A 196 -3.70 5.31 7.27
C ARG A 196 -2.40 5.74 6.61
N VAL A 197 -2.45 6.81 5.82
CA VAL A 197 -1.34 7.29 4.98
C VAL A 197 -1.01 8.73 5.28
#